data_AF-A0A554WX02-F1
#
_entry.id   AF-A0A554WX02-F1
#
_cell.length_a   1.000
_cell.length_b   1.000
_cell.length_c   1.000
_cell.angle_alpha   90.00
_cell.angle_beta   90.00
_cell.angle_gamma   90.00
#
_symmetry.space_group_name_H-M   'P 1'
#
loop_
_entity.id
_entity.type
_entity.pdbx_description
1 polymer ?
#
loop_
_entity_poly.entity_id
_entity_poly.type
_entity_poly.pdbx_seq_one_letter_code
_entity_poly.pdbx_strand_id
1 'polypeptide(L)'
;MWQDYASLGLSLRAHPLALLRARLPAPRWLHAERLRRQPNGRLVGTCGLVTARQKPGTARGVLFLTLEDETGTIPVIVWRHVQARFGPALLHGRLLAIRGQWRRQGEGEHAVCHLIAGHVQDLSAWLGELAVPSRDFH
;
A
#
# COMPACT_ATOMS: atom_id res chain seq x y z
N MET A 1 -27.02 6.95 -16.84
CA MET A 1 -26.22 8.19 -16.73
C MET A 1 -25.28 8.02 -15.54
N TRP A 2 -24.18 7.28 -15.75
CA TRP A 2 -23.23 6.85 -14.73
C TRP A 2 -22.00 7.76 -14.84
N GLN A 3 -21.77 8.59 -13.84
CA GLN A 3 -20.63 9.51 -13.80
C GLN A 3 -19.39 8.74 -13.33
N ASP A 4 -18.60 8.21 -14.26
CA ASP A 4 -17.19 7.87 -14.02
C ASP A 4 -16.32 8.86 -14.80
N TYR A 5 -16.18 10.05 -14.24
CA TYR A 5 -15.19 11.05 -14.65
C TYR A 5 -14.36 11.43 -13.42
N ALA A 6 -13.39 10.59 -13.06
CA ALA A 6 -12.38 10.91 -12.07
C ALA A 6 -11.01 10.24 -12.32
N SER A 7 -10.73 9.78 -13.54
CA SER A 7 -9.46 9.12 -13.89
C SER A 7 -8.65 9.83 -14.99
N LEU A 8 -9.14 10.94 -15.56
CA LEU A 8 -8.48 11.66 -16.66
C LEU A 8 -7.59 12.85 -16.23
N GLY A 9 -7.26 12.99 -14.94
CA GLY A 9 -6.35 14.04 -14.45
C GLY A 9 -5.03 13.55 -13.85
N LEU A 10 -4.91 12.26 -13.56
CA LEU A 10 -3.76 11.65 -12.88
C LEU A 10 -2.96 10.70 -13.78
N SER A 11 -3.40 10.42 -15.02
CA SER A 11 -2.66 9.55 -15.94
C SER A 11 -1.51 10.26 -16.67
N LEU A 12 -1.52 11.59 -16.75
CA LEU A 12 -0.42 12.41 -17.31
C LEU A 12 0.59 12.88 -16.25
N ARG A 13 0.31 12.68 -14.96
CA ARG A 13 1.22 12.96 -13.84
C ARG A 13 1.61 11.62 -13.22
N ALA A 14 2.90 11.31 -13.13
CA ALA A 14 3.37 10.07 -12.53
C ALA A 14 2.66 9.81 -11.18
N HIS A 15 2.34 8.53 -10.89
CA HIS A 15 1.72 8.13 -9.63
C HIS A 15 2.46 8.78 -8.44
N PRO A 16 1.79 9.35 -7.43
CA PRO A 16 2.44 10.15 -6.38
C PRO A 16 3.61 9.43 -5.68
N LEU A 17 3.49 8.11 -5.51
CA LEU A 17 4.57 7.30 -4.95
C LEU A 17 5.80 7.25 -5.85
N ALA A 18 5.64 7.22 -7.17
CA ALA A 18 6.75 7.20 -8.12
C ALA A 18 7.67 8.43 -7.94
N LEU A 19 7.10 9.58 -7.59
CA LEU A 19 7.85 10.79 -7.27
C LEU A 19 8.59 10.70 -5.92
N LEU A 20 8.00 9.98 -4.94
CA LEU A 20 8.63 9.74 -3.63
C LEU A 20 9.68 8.62 -3.65
N ARG A 21 9.67 7.73 -4.64
CA ARG A 21 10.54 6.54 -4.69
C ARG A 21 12.03 6.85 -4.54
N ALA A 22 12.49 7.96 -5.11
CA ALA A 22 13.89 8.39 -5.01
C ALA A 22 14.28 8.84 -3.59
N ARG A 23 13.30 9.25 -2.77
CA ARG A 23 13.51 9.80 -1.42
C ARG A 23 13.20 8.78 -0.31
N LEU A 24 12.49 7.69 -0.61
CA LEU A 24 12.11 6.71 0.40
C LEU A 24 13.36 6.09 1.08
N PRO A 25 13.36 5.98 2.42
CA PRO A 25 14.50 5.46 3.15
C PRO A 25 14.73 3.98 2.82
N ALA A 26 16.00 3.58 2.72
CA ALA A 26 16.41 2.19 2.64
C ALA A 26 16.00 1.42 3.91
N PRO A 27 15.71 0.11 3.84
CA PRO A 27 15.86 -0.81 2.70
C PRO A 27 14.80 -0.64 1.59
N ARG A 28 15.17 -1.08 0.36
CA ARG A 28 14.36 -0.96 -0.86
C ARG A 28 12.98 -1.59 -0.69
N TRP A 29 11.95 -0.75 -0.59
CA TRP A 29 10.54 -1.15 -0.66
C TRP A 29 10.25 -1.73 -2.04
N LEU A 30 9.68 -2.92 -2.11
CA LEU A 30 9.32 -3.56 -3.38
C LEU A 30 8.04 -2.95 -3.96
N HIS A 31 7.95 -2.95 -5.28
CA HIS A 31 6.72 -2.62 -6.00
C HIS A 31 5.79 -3.83 -6.09
N ALA A 32 4.49 -3.60 -6.33
CA ALA A 32 3.46 -4.63 -6.50
C ALA A 32 3.88 -5.67 -7.54
N GLU A 33 4.42 -5.24 -8.67
CA GLU A 33 4.91 -6.15 -9.71
C GLU A 33 6.04 -7.06 -9.21
N ARG A 34 6.99 -6.52 -8.46
CA ARG A 34 8.12 -7.29 -7.95
C ARG A 34 7.73 -8.21 -6.80
N LEU A 35 6.72 -7.83 -6.02
CA LEU A 35 6.10 -8.68 -4.99
C LEU A 35 5.45 -9.92 -5.62
N ARG A 36 4.71 -9.77 -6.72
CA ARG A 36 4.08 -10.90 -7.45
C ARG A 36 5.07 -11.97 -7.87
N ARG A 37 6.34 -11.61 -8.09
CA ARG A 37 7.44 -12.52 -8.45
C ARG A 37 8.17 -13.13 -7.24
N GLN A 38 7.81 -12.78 -6.01
CA GLN A 38 8.49 -13.32 -4.82
C GLN A 38 8.00 -14.72 -4.47
N PRO A 39 8.90 -15.59 -3.96
CA PRO A 39 8.51 -16.88 -3.41
C PRO A 39 7.49 -16.74 -2.28
N ASN A 40 6.60 -17.73 -2.15
CA ASN A 40 5.71 -17.84 -1.00
C ASN A 40 6.53 -17.91 0.30
N GLY A 41 6.10 -17.22 1.34
CA GLY A 41 6.76 -17.25 2.64
C GLY A 41 7.89 -16.24 2.82
N ARG A 42 8.32 -15.53 1.77
CA ARG A 42 9.44 -14.58 1.85
C ARG A 42 9.08 -13.35 2.69
N LEU A 43 10.02 -12.89 3.53
CA LEU A 43 9.93 -11.60 4.19
C LEU A 43 10.25 -10.48 3.20
N VAL A 44 9.33 -9.54 3.07
CA VAL A 44 9.39 -8.44 2.10
C VAL A 44 8.91 -7.15 2.76
N GLY A 45 9.29 -6.01 2.16
CA GLY A 45 8.76 -4.71 2.50
C GLY A 45 8.15 -4.06 1.26
N THR A 46 7.07 -3.33 1.43
CA THR A 46 6.47 -2.49 0.39
C THR A 46 5.99 -1.16 0.96
N CYS A 47 5.79 -0.19 0.08
CA CYS A 47 5.23 1.11 0.41
C CYS A 47 4.15 1.43 -0.63
N GLY A 48 3.01 1.94 -0.18
CA GLY A 48 1.87 2.20 -1.06
C GLY A 48 0.83 3.11 -0.42
N LEU A 49 0.05 3.77 -1.27
CA LEU A 49 -1.12 4.55 -0.88
C LEU A 49 -2.23 3.63 -0.42
N VAL A 50 -2.89 3.96 0.69
CA VAL A 50 -4.03 3.16 1.15
C VAL A 50 -5.27 3.53 0.35
N THR A 51 -5.75 2.61 -0.47
CA THR A 51 -6.94 2.81 -1.32
C THR A 51 -8.20 2.20 -0.71
N ALA A 52 -8.08 1.19 0.15
CA ALA A 52 -9.21 0.58 0.83
C ALA A 52 -8.87 0.03 2.22
N ARG A 53 -9.87 0.01 3.11
CA ARG A 53 -9.84 -0.66 4.41
C ARG A 53 -11.16 -1.38 4.65
N GLN A 54 -11.10 -2.66 4.96
CA GLN A 54 -12.30 -3.47 5.19
C GLN A 54 -12.12 -4.36 6.42
N LYS A 55 -13.10 -4.34 7.31
CA LYS A 55 -13.16 -5.21 8.49
C LYS A 55 -14.47 -6.00 8.43
N PRO A 56 -14.49 -7.13 7.70
CA PRO A 56 -15.70 -7.93 7.57
C PRO A 56 -16.11 -8.46 8.94
N GLY A 57 -17.40 -8.35 9.28
CA GLY A 57 -17.94 -8.76 10.59
C GLY A 57 -17.74 -10.25 10.92
N THR A 58 -17.50 -11.08 9.90
CA THR A 58 -17.30 -12.53 10.02
C THR A 58 -15.84 -12.95 10.19
N ALA A 59 -14.86 -12.09 9.87
CA ALA A 59 -13.45 -12.44 9.99
C ALA A 59 -12.92 -12.02 11.36
N ARG A 60 -12.75 -13.00 12.26
CA ARG A 60 -12.30 -12.88 13.67
C ARG A 60 -11.18 -11.84 13.93
N GLY A 61 -11.54 -10.56 13.96
CA GLY A 61 -10.61 -9.45 14.19
C GLY A 61 -9.56 -9.24 13.09
N VAL A 62 -9.85 -9.60 11.84
CA VAL A 62 -8.93 -9.37 10.69
C VAL A 62 -9.27 -8.06 9.99
N LEU A 63 -8.27 -7.26 9.68
CA LEU A 63 -8.37 -6.07 8.85
C LEU A 63 -7.74 -6.37 7.49
N PHE A 64 -8.47 -6.06 6.42
CA PHE A 64 -7.98 -6.09 5.06
C PHE A 64 -7.66 -4.67 4.62
N LEU A 65 -6.46 -4.46 4.11
CA LEU A 65 -6.04 -3.21 3.49
C LEU A 65 -5.69 -3.47 2.03
N THR A 66 -5.94 -2.47 1.19
CA THR A 66 -5.38 -2.43 -0.16
C THR A 66 -4.40 -1.28 -0.22
N LEU A 67 -3.14 -1.59 -0.54
CA LEU A 67 -2.15 -0.59 -0.91
C LEU A 67 -2.07 -0.49 -2.44
N GLU A 68 -1.70 0.68 -2.93
CA GLU A 68 -1.47 0.92 -4.35
C GLU A 68 -0.11 1.60 -4.56
N ASP A 69 0.60 1.11 -5.57
CA ASP A 69 1.75 1.78 -6.15
C ASP A 69 1.59 1.91 -7.67
N GLU A 70 2.58 2.53 -8.32
CA GLU A 70 2.61 2.78 -9.76
C GLU A 70 2.56 1.51 -10.63
N THR A 71 2.77 0.33 -10.04
CA THR A 71 2.76 -0.98 -10.72
C THR A 71 1.53 -1.83 -10.36
N GLY A 72 0.63 -1.28 -9.53
CA GLY A 72 -0.68 -1.86 -9.21
C GLY A 72 -0.94 -2.02 -7.71
N THR A 73 -1.92 -2.87 -7.41
CA THR A 73 -2.43 -3.04 -6.04
C THR A 73 -1.75 -4.18 -5.29
N ILE A 74 -1.72 -4.04 -3.97
CA ILE A 74 -1.14 -4.99 -3.02
C ILE A 74 -2.16 -5.23 -1.91
N PRO A 75 -2.85 -6.38 -1.94
CA PRO A 75 -3.70 -6.80 -0.83
C PRO A 75 -2.84 -7.09 0.41
N VAL A 76 -3.26 -6.57 1.56
CA VAL A 76 -2.57 -6.76 2.84
C VAL A 76 -3.57 -7.26 3.88
N ILE A 77 -3.19 -8.33 4.56
CA ILE A 77 -3.92 -8.89 5.70
C ILE A 77 -3.23 -8.45 6.99
N VAL A 78 -4.01 -7.86 7.89
CA VAL A 78 -3.53 -7.34 9.17
C VAL A 78 -4.25 -8.03 10.31
N TRP A 79 -3.53 -8.86 11.05
CA TRP A 79 -4.08 -9.58 12.21
C TRP A 79 -4.26 -8.66 13.42
N ARG A 80 -5.12 -9.07 14.35
CA ARG A 80 -5.49 -8.31 15.54
C ARG A 80 -4.30 -7.86 16.39
N HIS A 81 -3.24 -8.68 16.51
CA HIS A 81 -2.05 -8.31 17.27
C HIS A 81 -1.25 -7.17 16.60
N VAL A 82 -1.21 -7.14 15.27
CA VAL A 82 -0.59 -6.05 14.49
C VAL A 82 -1.45 -4.80 14.58
N GLN A 83 -2.78 -4.95 14.50
CA GLN A 83 -3.73 -3.84 14.72
C GLN A 83 -3.55 -3.20 16.09
N ALA A 84 -3.41 -4.00 17.15
CA ALA A 84 -3.19 -3.49 18.50
C ALA A 84 -1.87 -2.69 18.62
N ARG A 85 -0.82 -3.13 17.92
CA ARG A 85 0.50 -2.49 17.96
C ARG A 85 0.61 -1.24 17.09
N PHE A 86 -0.03 -1.23 15.92
CA PHE A 86 0.11 -0.17 14.90
C PHE A 86 -1.21 0.51 14.57
N GLY A 87 -2.17 0.52 15.50
CA GLY A 87 -3.54 0.99 15.31
C GLY A 87 -3.64 2.37 14.65
N PRO A 88 -2.96 3.42 15.19
CA PRO A 88 -3.03 4.77 14.61
C PRO A 88 -2.61 4.81 13.14
N ALA A 89 -1.51 4.15 12.78
CA ALA A 89 -1.02 4.08 11.40
C ALA A 89 -2.04 3.37 10.48
N LEU A 90 -2.62 2.25 10.95
CA LEU A 90 -3.58 1.48 10.17
C LEU A 90 -4.92 2.21 9.96
N LEU A 91 -5.35 2.97 10.97
CA LEU A 91 -6.61 3.72 10.94
C LEU A 91 -6.51 4.99 10.08
N HIS A 92 -5.42 5.74 10.20
CA HIS A 92 -5.33 7.10 9.64
C HIS A 92 -4.30 7.26 8.52
N GLY A 93 -3.31 6.36 8.42
CA GLY A 93 -2.20 6.52 7.49
C GLY A 93 -2.62 6.40 6.02
N ARG A 94 -2.41 7.45 5.23
CA ARG A 94 -2.72 7.52 3.79
C ARG A 94 -1.60 6.93 2.94
N LEU A 95 -0.36 7.00 3.41
CA LEU A 95 0.80 6.34 2.80
C LEU A 95 1.43 5.43 3.84
N LEU A 96 1.46 4.13 3.57
CA LEU A 96 1.98 3.15 4.51
C LEU A 96 3.18 2.42 3.94
N ALA A 97 4.18 2.20 4.79
CA ALA A 97 5.26 1.27 4.55
C ALA A 97 5.05 0.03 5.45
N ILE A 98 4.91 -1.14 4.82
CA ILE A 98 4.59 -2.39 5.50
C ILE A 98 5.67 -3.41 5.22
N ARG A 99 6.22 -3.99 6.28
CA ARG A 99 7.03 -5.21 6.22
C ARG A 99 6.21 -6.39 6.72
N GLY A 100 6.40 -7.52 6.05
CA GLY A 100 5.56 -8.67 6.30
C GLY A 100 5.99 -9.88 5.50
N GLN A 101 5.18 -10.91 5.58
CA GLN A 101 5.42 -12.16 4.89
C GLN A 101 4.55 -12.25 3.65
N TRP A 102 5.18 -12.41 2.49
CA TRP A 102 4.47 -12.61 1.24
C TRP A 102 3.79 -13.97 1.22
N ARG A 103 2.55 -14.00 0.78
CA ARG A 103 1.75 -15.21 0.63
C ARG A 103 1.29 -15.32 -0.80
N ARG A 104 1.51 -16.50 -1.35
CA ARG A 104 0.98 -16.92 -2.65
C ARG A 104 0.28 -18.26 -2.44
N GLN A 105 -1.00 -18.31 -2.76
CA GLN A 105 -1.83 -19.51 -2.66
C GLN A 105 -2.33 -19.88 -4.06
N GLY A 106 -2.16 -21.15 -4.45
CA GLY A 106 -2.43 -21.63 -5.80
C GLY A 106 -1.25 -21.48 -6.75
N GLU A 107 -1.45 -21.93 -7.98
CA GLU A 107 -0.42 -22.01 -9.03
C GLU A 107 -0.84 -21.23 -10.28
N GLY A 108 0.13 -20.95 -11.15
CA GLY A 108 -0.11 -20.23 -12.40
C GLY A 108 -0.71 -18.83 -12.24
N GLU A 109 -1.62 -18.48 -13.15
CA GLU A 109 -2.25 -17.16 -13.27
C GLU A 109 -3.36 -16.91 -12.23
N HIS A 110 -3.92 -17.98 -11.66
CA HIS A 110 -4.99 -17.91 -10.65
C HIS A 110 -4.47 -17.78 -9.21
N ALA A 111 -3.15 -17.65 -9.02
CA ALA A 111 -2.56 -17.58 -7.70
C ALA A 111 -2.96 -16.31 -6.95
N VAL A 112 -3.63 -16.48 -5.81
CA VAL A 112 -4.01 -15.37 -4.93
C VAL A 112 -2.80 -14.93 -4.13
N CYS A 113 -2.47 -13.65 -4.24
CA CYS A 113 -1.28 -13.05 -3.62
C CYS A 113 -1.66 -11.98 -2.60
N HIS A 114 -1.08 -12.03 -1.41
CA HIS A 114 -1.25 -11.00 -0.39
C HIS A 114 -0.04 -10.90 0.53
N LEU A 115 0.10 -9.75 1.19
CA LEU A 115 1.09 -9.54 2.24
C LEU A 115 0.43 -9.74 3.61
N ILE A 116 1.00 -10.60 4.45
CA ILE A 116 0.66 -10.63 5.88
C ILE A 116 1.52 -9.59 6.58
N ALA A 117 0.90 -8.52 7.09
CA ALA A 117 1.61 -7.46 7.78
C ALA A 117 2.25 -7.97 9.08
N GLY A 118 3.48 -7.54 9.35
CA GLY A 118 4.18 -7.77 10.62
C GLY A 118 4.69 -6.47 11.26
N HIS A 119 5.05 -5.48 10.45
CA HIS A 119 5.43 -4.14 10.90
C HIS A 119 4.85 -3.09 9.97
N VAL A 120 4.30 -2.02 10.54
CA VAL A 120 3.64 -0.94 9.80
C VAL A 120 4.23 0.39 10.22
N GLN A 121 4.54 1.24 9.25
CA GLN A 121 4.99 2.60 9.44
C GLN A 121 4.11 3.54 8.64
N ASP A 122 3.65 4.61 9.29
CA ASP A 122 2.94 5.70 8.64
C ASP A 122 3.94 6.67 8.01
N LEU A 123 3.86 6.85 6.70
CA LEU A 123 4.67 7.79 5.93
C LEU A 123 3.81 8.92 5.35
N SER A 124 2.59 9.13 5.85
CA SER A 124 1.66 10.14 5.33
C SER A 124 2.21 11.57 5.34
N ALA A 125 3.18 11.88 6.21
CA ALA A 125 3.87 13.15 6.21
C ALA A 125 4.58 13.45 4.87
N TRP A 126 5.07 12.41 4.19
CA TRP A 126 5.77 12.51 2.91
C TRP A 126 4.83 12.89 1.75
N LEU A 127 3.52 12.64 1.90
CA LEU A 127 2.53 13.13 0.94
C LEU A 127 2.33 14.65 1.07
N GLY A 128 2.47 15.20 2.29
CA GLY A 128 2.43 16.64 2.53
C GLY A 128 3.58 17.35 1.82
N GLU A 129 4.79 16.78 1.87
CA GLU A 129 5.96 17.30 1.16
C GLU A 129 5.79 17.27 -0.38
N LEU A 130 5.04 16.30 -0.91
CA LEU A 130 4.74 16.22 -2.34
C LEU A 130 3.71 17.28 -2.80
N ALA A 131 2.83 17.69 -1.89
CA ALA A 131 1.79 18.70 -2.13
C ALA A 131 2.31 20.14 -2.03
N VAL A 132 3.59 20.35 -1.69
CA VAL A 132 4.26 21.66 -1.74
C VAL A 132 5.15 21.77 -2.99
N PRO A 133 4.62 21.83 -4.22
CA PRO A 133 5.16 22.77 -5.17
C PRO A 133 4.59 24.15 -4.78
N SER A 134 5.46 25.05 -4.32
CA SER A 134 5.14 26.47 -4.16
C SER A 134 4.38 26.94 -5.41
N ARG A 135 3.08 27.18 -5.26
CA ARG A 135 2.35 28.07 -6.15
C ARG A 135 2.45 29.44 -5.52
N ASP A 136 3.61 30.06 -5.66
CA ASP A 136 3.71 31.50 -5.59
C ASP A 136 2.90 32.02 -6.79
N PHE A 137 1.69 32.50 -6.52
CA PHE A 137 0.95 33.32 -7.45
C PHE A 137 1.54 34.74 -7.34
N HIS A 138 2.19 35.21 -8.41
CA HIS A 138 2.41 36.63 -8.70
C HIS A 138 1.45 37.02 -9.81
#